data_AF-A0AAT9HFL6-F1
#
_entry.id   AF-A0AAT9HFL6-F1
#
_cell.length_a   1.000
_cell.length_b   1.000
_cell.length_c   1.000
_cell.angle_alpha   90.00
_cell.angle_beta   90.00
_cell.angle_gamma   90.00
#
_symmetry.space_group_name_H-M   'P 1'
#
loop_
_entity.id
_entity.type
_entity.pdbx_description
1 polymer ?
#
loop_
_entity_poly.entity_id
_entity_poly.type
_entity_poly.pdbx_seq_one_letter_code
_entity_poly.pdbx_strand_id
1 'polypeptide(L)'
;MAGPRFAVHEEAAELVRAAREIGYPLVVKPVDLCAGMFVRRVDDEEQLAAAVGALAGFPVNARGQRRVPAVLLEELLDGPEVSVETVSHAGAVHVIGVTDKSVGGAPAFIETGHMFPAALSAADADAAEQTALGALKALGLTDGVVAHTEIKLTSAGPRVVEVNPRPAGNRITELVRHVTGIDLAAAFVDVSLGRAPTCGARTPGCAAPPSASWCRRRRARWRRWTVSGCGPRRTYSRRGSPSRGGG
;
A
#
# COMPACT_ATOMS: atom_id res chain seq x y z
N MET A 1 14.24 -1.04 -0.67
CA MET A 1 12.95 -0.57 -1.18
C MET A 1 13.10 0.91 -1.40
N ALA A 2 12.97 1.39 -2.63
CA ALA A 2 13.22 2.79 -2.89
C ALA A 2 11.93 3.58 -2.58
N GLY A 3 11.79 4.03 -1.34
CA GLY A 3 11.00 5.23 -1.05
C GLY A 3 11.82 6.48 -1.39
N PRO A 4 11.29 7.68 -1.17
CA PRO A 4 12.07 8.90 -1.28
C PRO A 4 13.24 8.89 -0.29
N ARG A 5 14.36 9.54 -0.62
CA ARG A 5 15.32 10.00 0.39
C ARG A 5 14.58 10.88 1.39
N PHE A 6 14.79 10.63 2.68
CA PHE A 6 14.02 11.29 3.72
C PHE A 6 14.82 11.54 4.99
N ALA A 7 14.32 12.46 5.81
CA ALA A 7 14.80 12.72 7.16
C ALA A 7 13.63 13.10 8.08
N VAL A 8 13.73 12.76 9.37
CA VAL A 8 12.71 13.09 10.38
C VAL A 8 13.37 13.80 11.54
N HIS A 9 12.94 15.03 11.82
CA HIS A 9 13.49 15.85 12.89
C HIS A 9 12.40 16.68 13.57
N GLU A 10 12.63 17.04 14.83
CA GLU A 10 11.78 17.97 15.60
C GLU A 10 12.37 19.38 15.60
N GLU A 11 13.70 19.49 15.67
CA GLU A 11 14.41 20.77 15.82
C GLU A 11 14.63 21.48 14.48
N ALA A 12 14.38 22.79 14.46
CA ALA A 12 14.48 23.61 13.24
C ALA A 12 15.88 23.59 12.61
N ALA A 13 16.95 23.59 13.42
CA ALA A 13 18.32 23.55 12.92
C ALA A 13 18.63 22.23 12.19
N GLU A 14 18.12 21.11 12.72
CA GLU A 14 18.29 19.80 12.10
C GLU A 14 17.46 19.66 10.82
N LEU A 15 16.25 20.24 10.79
CA LEU A 15 15.43 20.30 9.58
C LEU A 15 16.13 21.06 8.46
N VAL A 16 16.73 22.22 8.75
CA VAL A 16 17.49 23.00 7.74
C VAL A 16 18.70 22.22 7.24
N ARG A 17 19.43 21.55 8.15
CA ARG A 17 20.59 20.72 7.78
C ARG A 17 20.18 19.56 6.87
N ALA A 18 19.17 18.81 7.25
CA ALA A 18 18.65 17.70 6.46
C ALA A 18 18.07 18.15 5.11
N ALA A 19 17.39 19.31 5.07
CA ALA A 19 16.89 19.89 3.83
C ALA A 19 18.01 20.19 2.82
N ARG A 20 19.15 20.71 3.28
CA ARG A 20 20.34 20.93 2.43
C ARG A 20 20.95 19.62 1.92
N GLU A 21 20.94 18.57 2.74
CA GLU A 21 21.46 17.24 2.37
C GLU A 21 20.54 16.53 1.35
N ILE A 22 19.21 16.65 1.50
CA ILE A 22 18.23 16.13 0.53
C ILE A 22 18.27 16.95 -0.76
N GLY A 23 18.28 18.29 -0.64
CA GLY A 23 18.22 19.24 -1.74
C GLY A 23 16.79 19.69 -2.06
N TYR A 24 16.66 20.95 -2.51
CA TYR A 24 15.39 21.54 -2.93
C TYR A 24 15.13 21.35 -4.44
N PRO A 25 13.87 21.34 -4.89
CA PRO A 25 12.66 21.37 -4.07
C PRO A 25 12.42 20.04 -3.34
N LEU A 26 11.77 20.12 -2.17
CA LEU A 26 11.46 18.95 -1.33
C LEU A 26 10.04 19.01 -0.77
N VAL A 27 9.59 17.94 -0.14
CA VAL A 27 8.28 17.83 0.50
C VAL A 27 8.43 17.86 2.02
N VAL A 28 7.64 18.71 2.68
CA VAL A 28 7.51 18.81 4.13
C VAL A 28 6.18 18.16 4.55
N LYS A 29 6.22 17.24 5.50
CA LYS A 29 5.06 16.50 6.02
C LYS A 29 5.09 16.43 7.55
N PRO A 30 3.99 16.69 8.26
CA PRO A 30 3.85 16.24 9.64
C PRO A 30 3.68 14.71 9.68
N VAL A 31 4.20 14.06 10.72
CA VAL A 31 4.24 12.58 10.79
C VAL A 31 2.94 11.92 11.27
N ASP A 32 1.99 12.68 11.83
CA ASP A 32 0.80 12.14 12.51
C ASP A 32 -0.53 12.77 12.07
N LEU A 33 -0.54 13.50 10.95
CA LEU A 33 -1.75 14.01 10.32
C LEU A 33 -2.23 13.07 9.20
N CYS A 34 -3.32 13.45 8.53
CA CYS A 34 -3.92 12.68 7.45
C CYS A 34 -4.41 13.60 6.32
N ALA A 35 -4.91 13.02 5.23
CA ALA A 35 -5.54 13.73 4.12
C ALA A 35 -4.68 14.86 3.52
N GLY A 36 -3.36 14.68 3.48
CA GLY A 36 -2.43 15.69 2.95
C GLY A 36 -2.35 16.98 3.78
N MET A 37 -2.90 17.00 5.01
CA MET A 37 -2.88 18.19 5.85
C MET A 37 -1.44 18.64 6.11
N PHE A 38 -1.19 19.91 5.80
CA PHE A 38 0.13 20.56 5.90
C PHE A 38 1.26 19.89 5.10
N VAL A 39 0.94 18.98 4.18
CA VAL A 39 1.92 18.49 3.21
C VAL A 39 2.20 19.58 2.19
N ARG A 40 3.46 20.00 2.06
CA ARG A 40 3.85 21.15 1.21
C ARG A 40 5.12 20.84 0.42
N ARG A 41 5.13 21.23 -0.85
CA ARG A 41 6.37 21.45 -1.60
C ARG A 41 6.99 22.74 -1.08
N VAL A 42 8.30 22.71 -0.83
CA VAL A 42 9.11 23.89 -0.51
C VAL A 42 10.29 23.95 -1.46
N ASP A 43 10.54 25.14 -2.00
CA ASP A 43 11.61 25.39 -2.98
C ASP A 43 12.89 25.96 -2.34
N ASP A 44 12.83 26.42 -1.09
CA ASP A 44 13.93 27.05 -0.37
C ASP A 44 13.75 26.99 1.17
N GLU A 45 14.75 27.50 1.91
CA GLU A 45 14.76 27.54 3.38
C GLU A 45 13.69 28.47 3.98
N GLU A 46 13.31 29.53 3.28
CA GLU A 46 12.27 30.46 3.74
C GLU A 46 10.90 29.76 3.73
N GLN A 47 10.60 29.06 2.63
CA GLN A 47 9.39 28.25 2.51
C GLN A 47 9.38 27.07 3.49
N LEU A 48 10.53 26.44 3.74
CA LEU A 48 10.66 25.42 4.79
C LEU A 48 10.29 25.99 6.17
N ALA A 49 10.87 27.13 6.55
CA ALA A 49 10.59 27.79 7.82
C ALA A 49 9.11 28.18 7.94
N ALA A 50 8.51 28.69 6.87
CA ALA A 50 7.09 29.02 6.83
C ALA A 50 6.20 27.77 6.99
N ALA A 51 6.51 26.68 6.29
CA ALA A 51 5.76 25.43 6.39
C ALA A 51 5.81 24.81 7.79
N VAL A 52 6.99 24.78 8.41
CA VAL A 52 7.18 24.29 9.80
C VAL A 52 6.51 25.23 10.80
N GLY A 53 6.65 26.54 10.63
CA GLY A 53 6.00 27.55 11.48
C GLY A 53 4.48 27.44 11.45
N ALA A 54 3.88 27.14 10.30
CA ALA A 54 2.44 26.93 10.16
C ALA A 54 1.93 25.75 11.02
N LEU A 55 2.76 24.74 11.29
CA LEU A 55 2.40 23.65 12.18
C LEU A 55 2.24 24.12 13.63
N ALA A 56 2.92 25.17 14.09
CA ALA A 56 2.77 25.65 15.48
C ALA A 56 1.30 26.02 15.82
N GLY A 57 0.53 26.47 14.83
CA GLY A 57 -0.89 26.79 14.96
C GLY A 57 -1.85 25.58 15.01
N PHE A 58 -1.35 24.34 14.90
CA PHE A 58 -2.17 23.13 14.79
C PHE A 58 -1.84 22.05 15.84
N PRO A 59 -1.93 22.34 17.16
CA PRO A 59 -1.33 21.51 18.22
C PRO A 59 -1.99 20.14 18.45
N VAL A 60 -3.11 19.85 17.79
CA VAL A 60 -3.91 18.64 17.99
C VAL A 60 -4.17 17.99 16.63
N ASN A 61 -3.97 16.68 16.51
CA ASN A 61 -4.22 15.95 15.28
C ASN A 61 -5.70 15.62 15.07
N ALA A 62 -6.04 14.97 13.94
CA ALA A 62 -7.41 14.63 13.58
C ALA A 62 -8.13 13.69 14.57
N ARG A 63 -7.42 13.07 15.52
CA ARG A 63 -7.98 12.20 16.56
C ARG A 63 -8.19 12.91 17.90
N GLY A 64 -7.95 14.22 17.98
CA GLY A 64 -8.03 14.97 19.23
C GLY A 64 -6.84 14.75 20.16
N GLN A 65 -5.73 14.20 19.66
CA GLN A 65 -4.52 13.94 20.45
C GLN A 65 -3.49 15.05 20.22
N ARG A 66 -2.63 15.32 21.22
CA ARG A 66 -1.50 16.24 21.05
C ARG A 66 -0.66 15.80 19.85
N ARG A 67 -0.39 16.72 18.94
CA ARG A 67 0.39 16.45 17.73
C ARG A 67 1.83 16.10 18.10
N VAL A 68 2.39 15.10 17.41
CA VAL A 68 3.83 14.82 17.45
C VAL A 68 4.57 16.00 16.80
N PRO A 69 5.61 16.56 17.45
CA PRO A 69 6.33 17.73 16.91
C PRO A 69 7.25 17.39 15.73
N ALA A 70 7.46 16.10 15.43
CA ALA A 70 8.32 15.65 14.35
C ALA A 70 7.78 16.01 12.96
N VAL A 71 8.71 16.42 12.10
CA VAL A 71 8.49 16.77 10.69
C VAL A 71 9.33 15.84 9.83
N LEU A 72 8.69 15.28 8.81
CA LEU A 72 9.28 14.45 7.77
C LEU A 72 9.59 15.33 6.55
N LEU A 73 10.85 15.30 6.14
CA LEU A 73 11.34 15.88 4.88
C LEU A 73 11.56 14.74 3.90
N GLU A 74 11.08 14.89 2.67
CA GLU A 74 11.25 13.90 1.60
C GLU A 74 11.69 14.56 0.30
N GLU A 75 12.51 13.87 -0.47
CA GLU A 75 12.78 14.30 -1.84
C GLU A 75 11.50 14.40 -2.67
N LEU A 76 11.40 15.43 -3.51
CA LEU A 76 10.26 15.57 -4.41
C LEU A 76 10.37 14.55 -5.55
N LEU A 77 9.42 13.62 -5.59
CA LEU A 77 9.34 12.61 -6.64
C LEU A 77 8.59 13.13 -7.88
N ASP A 78 9.11 12.82 -9.07
CA ASP A 78 8.47 13.09 -10.36
C ASP A 78 7.42 12.01 -10.73
N GLY A 79 6.70 12.27 -11.82
CA GLY A 79 5.75 11.32 -12.39
C GLY A 79 4.35 11.30 -11.75
N PRO A 80 3.42 10.55 -12.36
CA PRO A 80 2.06 10.43 -11.86
C PRO A 80 2.01 9.62 -10.56
N GLU A 81 0.98 9.87 -9.77
CA GLU A 81 0.71 9.18 -8.52
C GLU A 81 -0.48 8.22 -8.69
N VAL A 82 -0.33 7.02 -8.15
CA VAL A 82 -1.33 5.96 -8.18
C VAL A 82 -1.44 5.34 -6.80
N SER A 83 -2.55 4.67 -6.51
CA SER A 83 -2.63 3.75 -5.38
C SER A 83 -2.87 2.31 -5.82
N VAL A 84 -2.41 1.36 -5.02
CA VAL A 84 -2.64 -0.06 -5.21
C VAL A 84 -3.41 -0.62 -4.02
N GLU A 85 -4.57 -1.19 -4.33
CA GLU A 85 -5.54 -1.64 -3.36
C GLU A 85 -5.37 -3.14 -3.18
N THR A 86 -5.14 -3.58 -1.95
CA THR A 86 -4.81 -4.99 -1.67
C THR A 86 -5.64 -5.56 -0.52
N VAL A 87 -5.85 -6.86 -0.56
CA VAL A 87 -6.46 -7.65 0.52
C VAL A 87 -5.58 -8.85 0.81
N SER A 88 -5.23 -9.06 2.07
CA SER A 88 -4.39 -10.16 2.52
C SER A 88 -5.12 -11.08 3.50
N HIS A 89 -4.95 -12.38 3.31
CA HIS A 89 -5.55 -13.41 4.16
C HIS A 89 -4.80 -14.74 4.02
N ALA A 90 -4.56 -15.40 5.16
CA ALA A 90 -3.80 -16.64 5.28
C ALA A 90 -2.42 -16.59 4.61
N GLY A 91 -1.72 -15.46 4.75
CA GLY A 91 -0.38 -15.23 4.19
C GLY A 91 -0.34 -14.97 2.68
N ALA A 92 -1.49 -14.87 2.01
CA ALA A 92 -1.58 -14.48 0.61
C ALA A 92 -2.04 -13.01 0.49
N VAL A 93 -1.31 -12.21 -0.28
CA VAL A 93 -1.68 -10.82 -0.61
C VAL A 93 -2.24 -10.79 -2.03
N HIS A 94 -3.45 -10.24 -2.18
CA HIS A 94 -4.14 -10.10 -3.45
C HIS A 94 -4.25 -8.64 -3.83
N VAL A 95 -3.83 -8.31 -5.04
CA VAL A 95 -4.08 -6.99 -5.64
C VAL A 95 -5.49 -6.97 -6.21
N ILE A 96 -6.25 -5.94 -5.84
CA ILE A 96 -7.61 -5.68 -6.30
C ILE A 96 -7.59 -4.80 -7.56
N GLY A 97 -6.67 -3.84 -7.58
CA GLY A 97 -6.34 -3.06 -8.77
C GLY A 97 -5.53 -1.81 -8.41
N VAL A 98 -5.31 -0.99 -9.44
CA VAL A 98 -4.60 0.28 -9.34
C VAL A 98 -5.58 1.42 -9.61
N THR A 99 -5.54 2.46 -8.77
CA THR A 99 -6.33 3.70 -8.92
C THR A 99 -5.42 4.86 -9.32
N ASP A 100 -5.78 5.59 -10.37
CA ASP A 100 -5.12 6.85 -10.73
C ASP A 100 -5.51 7.96 -9.77
N LYS A 101 -4.55 8.83 -9.45
CA LYS A 101 -4.77 10.02 -8.62
C LYS A 101 -4.47 11.29 -9.39
N SER A 102 -5.45 12.18 -9.45
CA SER A 102 -5.26 13.56 -9.92
C SER A 102 -4.92 14.46 -8.74
N VAL A 103 -3.79 15.17 -8.84
CA VAL A 103 -3.29 16.06 -7.79
C VAL A 103 -3.11 17.47 -8.35
N GLY A 104 -3.50 18.49 -7.58
CA GLY A 104 -3.32 19.90 -7.92
C GLY A 104 -3.09 20.76 -6.68
N GLY A 105 -3.21 22.08 -6.84
CA GLY A 105 -3.18 23.01 -5.70
C GLY A 105 -1.78 23.32 -5.15
N ALA A 106 -0.75 23.33 -6.00
CA ALA A 106 0.60 23.73 -5.61
C ALA A 106 0.58 25.06 -4.81
N PRO A 107 1.34 25.16 -3.69
CA PRO A 107 2.37 24.23 -3.21
C PRO A 107 1.85 23.05 -2.37
N ALA A 108 0.53 22.90 -2.21
CA ALA A 108 -0.06 21.71 -1.61
C ALA A 108 -0.25 20.59 -2.65
N PHE A 109 -0.61 19.40 -2.15
CA PHE A 109 -0.91 18.22 -2.97
C PHE A 109 -2.38 17.86 -2.79
N ILE A 110 -3.27 18.72 -3.29
CA ILE A 110 -4.71 18.55 -3.14
C ILE A 110 -5.17 17.48 -4.13
N GLU A 111 -5.73 16.40 -3.62
CA GLU A 111 -6.37 15.38 -4.44
C GLU A 111 -7.65 15.94 -5.06
N THR A 112 -7.71 15.98 -6.39
CA THR A 112 -8.84 16.55 -7.14
C THR A 112 -9.71 15.49 -7.80
N GLY A 113 -9.25 14.24 -7.86
CA GLY A 113 -10.02 13.14 -8.42
C GLY A 113 -9.29 11.81 -8.43
N HIS A 114 -10.09 10.75 -8.59
CA HIS A 114 -9.63 9.36 -8.65
C HIS A 114 -10.30 8.64 -9.82
N MET A 115 -9.56 7.77 -10.51
CA MET A 115 -10.09 6.92 -11.57
C MET A 115 -9.65 5.48 -11.34
N PHE A 116 -10.61 4.56 -11.37
CA PHE A 116 -10.37 3.14 -11.22
C PHE A 116 -11.14 2.36 -12.31
N PRO A 117 -10.50 1.41 -13.01
CA PRO A 117 -9.07 1.14 -12.96
C PRO A 117 -8.25 2.31 -13.55
N ALA A 118 -7.00 2.42 -13.11
CA ALA A 118 -6.04 3.38 -13.64
C ALA A 118 -5.81 3.15 -15.15
N ALA A 119 -5.66 4.23 -15.92
CA ALA A 119 -5.41 4.21 -17.36
C ALA A 119 -3.89 4.09 -17.64
N LEU A 120 -3.29 2.99 -17.18
CA LEU A 120 -1.85 2.73 -17.28
C LEU A 120 -1.49 1.73 -18.39
N SER A 121 -0.23 1.75 -18.80
CA SER A 121 0.34 0.64 -19.56
C SER A 121 0.37 -0.63 -18.69
N ALA A 122 0.34 -1.82 -19.31
CA ALA A 122 0.45 -3.07 -18.56
C ALA A 122 1.77 -3.15 -17.75
N ALA A 123 2.85 -2.61 -18.30
CA ALA A 123 4.15 -2.57 -17.63
C ALA A 123 4.14 -1.68 -16.38
N ASP A 124 3.51 -0.50 -16.46
CA ASP A 124 3.42 0.41 -15.32
C ASP A 124 2.50 -0.12 -14.22
N ALA A 125 1.37 -0.71 -14.62
CA ALA A 125 0.47 -1.39 -13.69
C ALA A 125 1.20 -2.52 -12.96
N ASP A 126 1.86 -3.43 -13.69
CA ASP A 126 2.63 -4.53 -13.09
C ASP A 126 3.73 -3.99 -12.15
N ALA A 127 4.42 -2.92 -12.55
CA ALA A 127 5.48 -2.32 -11.73
C ALA A 127 4.93 -1.69 -10.44
N ALA A 128 3.77 -1.03 -10.49
CA ALA A 128 3.07 -0.52 -9.31
C ALA A 128 2.65 -1.65 -8.38
N GLU A 129 2.02 -2.69 -8.92
CA GLU A 129 1.59 -3.86 -8.16
C GLU A 129 2.74 -4.57 -7.45
N GLN A 130 3.85 -4.84 -8.15
CA GLN A 130 5.03 -5.47 -7.55
C GLN A 130 5.66 -4.59 -6.47
N THR A 131 5.65 -3.27 -6.66
CA THR A 131 6.17 -2.33 -5.66
C THR A 131 5.31 -2.34 -4.39
N ALA A 132 3.98 -2.35 -4.52
CA ALA A 132 3.06 -2.47 -3.38
C ALA A 132 3.22 -3.82 -2.66
N LEU A 133 3.27 -4.93 -3.40
CA LEU A 133 3.48 -6.27 -2.82
C LEU A 133 4.83 -6.37 -2.08
N GLY A 134 5.87 -5.77 -2.65
CA GLY A 134 7.16 -5.63 -1.98
C GLY A 134 7.02 -4.86 -0.66
N ALA A 135 6.32 -3.72 -0.67
CA ALA A 135 6.11 -2.83 0.48
C ALA A 135 5.42 -3.57 1.63
N LEU A 136 4.30 -4.22 1.32
CA LEU A 136 3.54 -4.99 2.29
C LEU A 136 4.37 -6.14 2.88
N LYS A 137 5.17 -6.83 2.04
CA LYS A 137 6.08 -7.87 2.52
C LYS A 137 7.16 -7.33 3.46
N ALA A 138 7.78 -6.20 3.12
CA ALA A 138 8.83 -5.59 3.95
C ALA A 138 8.29 -5.10 5.30
N LEU A 139 7.02 -4.68 5.34
CA LEU A 139 6.33 -4.23 6.55
C LEU A 139 5.67 -5.36 7.35
N GLY A 140 5.68 -6.60 6.85
CA GLY A 140 4.98 -7.72 7.49
C GLY A 140 3.45 -7.66 7.38
N LEU A 141 2.92 -6.83 6.48
CA LEU A 141 1.48 -6.63 6.24
C LEU A 141 0.94 -7.66 5.23
N THR A 142 1.17 -8.94 5.50
CA THR A 142 0.88 -10.03 4.55
C THR A 142 -0.27 -10.95 4.98
N ASP A 143 -0.90 -10.70 6.12
CA ASP A 143 -2.04 -11.46 6.61
C ASP A 143 -3.00 -10.58 7.42
N GLY A 144 -4.30 -10.72 7.20
CA GLY A 144 -5.33 -10.02 7.96
C GLY A 144 -5.49 -8.53 7.64
N VAL A 145 -5.01 -8.06 6.49
CA VAL A 145 -4.92 -6.61 6.17
C VAL A 145 -5.57 -6.29 4.83
N VAL A 146 -6.39 -5.22 4.79
CA VAL A 146 -6.67 -4.46 3.57
C VAL A 146 -5.75 -3.25 3.57
N ALA A 147 -5.03 -3.00 2.48
CA ALA A 147 -4.11 -1.88 2.40
C ALA A 147 -4.31 -1.02 1.16
N HIS A 148 -4.16 0.27 1.36
CA HIS A 148 -4.05 1.32 0.35
C HIS A 148 -2.60 1.78 0.28
N THR A 149 -1.91 1.47 -0.81
CA THR A 149 -0.48 1.79 -0.97
C THR A 149 -0.31 2.84 -2.05
N GLU A 150 0.25 3.99 -1.71
CA GLU A 150 0.46 5.11 -2.63
C GLU A 150 1.85 5.04 -3.25
N ILE A 151 1.92 5.21 -4.57
CA ILE A 151 3.12 5.01 -5.37
C ILE A 151 3.25 6.15 -6.38
N LYS A 152 4.47 6.68 -6.51
CA LYS A 152 4.87 7.55 -7.62
C LYS A 152 5.55 6.74 -8.71
N LEU A 153 5.05 6.84 -9.94
CA LEU A 153 5.66 6.23 -11.11
C LEU A 153 6.74 7.16 -11.67
N THR A 154 7.91 7.16 -11.03
CA THR A 154 9.02 8.06 -11.36
C THR A 154 9.77 7.63 -12.62
N SER A 155 10.52 8.55 -13.22
CA SER A 155 11.45 8.22 -14.33
C SER A 155 12.55 7.22 -13.93
N ALA A 156 12.86 7.08 -12.64
CA ALA A 156 13.79 6.08 -12.09
C ALA A 156 13.08 4.80 -11.59
N GLY A 157 11.82 4.60 -11.97
CA GLY A 157 10.96 3.47 -11.58
C GLY A 157 10.04 3.78 -10.40
N PRO A 158 9.08 2.91 -10.06
CA PRO A 158 8.11 3.19 -9.01
C PRO A 158 8.75 3.41 -7.64
N ARG A 159 8.17 4.31 -6.84
CA ARG A 159 8.60 4.65 -5.48
C ARG A 159 7.39 4.67 -4.55
N VAL A 160 7.53 4.06 -3.38
CA VAL A 160 6.47 4.07 -2.35
C VAL A 160 6.42 5.45 -1.72
N VAL A 161 5.23 6.05 -1.68
CA VAL A 161 4.95 7.31 -1.00
C VAL A 161 4.42 7.03 0.42
N GLU A 162 3.43 6.15 0.54
CA GLU A 162 2.82 5.81 1.82
C GLU A 162 2.18 4.40 1.76
N VAL A 163 2.18 3.67 2.88
CA VAL A 163 1.42 2.43 3.04
C VAL A 163 0.42 2.60 4.17
N ASN A 164 -0.87 2.49 3.85
CA ASN A 164 -1.96 2.58 4.80
C ASN A 164 -2.61 1.20 4.99
N PRO A 165 -2.48 0.53 6.17
CA PRO A 165 -3.10 -0.77 6.43
C PRO A 165 -4.60 -0.63 6.77
N ARG A 166 -5.34 0.03 5.89
CA ARG A 166 -6.79 0.25 5.94
C ARG A 166 -7.34 0.43 4.52
N PRO A 167 -8.67 0.32 4.33
CA PRO A 167 -9.31 0.76 3.10
C PRO A 167 -9.01 2.23 2.74
N ALA A 168 -9.01 2.49 1.44
CA ALA A 168 -8.79 3.80 0.86
C ALA A 168 -9.92 4.80 1.22
N GLY A 169 -9.55 6.08 1.36
CA GLY A 169 -10.50 7.18 1.57
C GLY A 169 -11.13 7.68 0.26
N ASN A 170 -11.63 8.91 0.27
CA ASN A 170 -12.07 9.66 -0.94
C ASN A 170 -12.98 8.88 -1.92
N ARG A 171 -13.86 8.04 -1.39
CA ARG A 171 -14.78 7.19 -2.15
C ARG A 171 -14.10 6.16 -3.08
N ILE A 172 -12.80 5.95 -2.96
CA ILE A 172 -12.06 4.95 -3.74
C ILE A 172 -12.60 3.55 -3.45
N THR A 173 -12.93 3.26 -2.18
CA THR A 173 -13.55 1.99 -1.78
C THR A 173 -14.87 1.73 -2.52
N GLU A 174 -15.73 2.76 -2.65
CA GLU A 174 -16.98 2.69 -3.39
C GLU A 174 -16.74 2.56 -4.91
N LEU A 175 -15.75 3.29 -5.45
CA LEU A 175 -15.38 3.20 -6.86
C LEU A 175 -14.94 1.78 -7.23
N VAL A 176 -14.05 1.18 -6.43
CA VAL A 176 -13.62 -0.22 -6.56
C VAL A 176 -14.83 -1.15 -6.50
N ARG A 177 -15.75 -0.94 -5.55
CA ARG A 177 -16.96 -1.76 -5.44
C ARG A 177 -17.87 -1.65 -6.66
N HIS A 178 -18.06 -0.45 -7.21
CA HIS A 178 -18.91 -0.23 -8.38
C HIS A 178 -18.34 -0.89 -9.64
N VAL A 179 -17.01 -0.89 -9.80
CA VAL A 179 -16.34 -1.46 -10.97
C VAL A 179 -16.16 -2.98 -10.86
N THR A 180 -15.75 -3.47 -9.69
CA THR A 180 -15.35 -4.89 -9.51
C THR A 180 -16.41 -5.75 -8.82
N GLY A 181 -17.35 -5.14 -8.09
CA GLY A 181 -18.25 -5.82 -7.17
C GLY A 181 -17.61 -6.20 -5.82
N ILE A 182 -16.33 -5.90 -5.59
CA ILE A 182 -15.61 -6.20 -4.35
C ILE A 182 -15.83 -5.06 -3.36
N ASP A 183 -16.38 -5.40 -2.19
CA ASP A 183 -16.54 -4.45 -1.09
C ASP A 183 -15.32 -4.53 -0.16
N LEU A 184 -14.40 -3.56 -0.29
CA LEU A 184 -13.18 -3.53 0.54
C LEU A 184 -13.47 -3.28 2.02
N ALA A 185 -14.59 -2.63 2.37
CA ALA A 185 -14.97 -2.43 3.75
C ALA A 185 -15.46 -3.75 4.37
N ALA A 186 -16.28 -4.51 3.65
CA ALA A 186 -16.68 -5.86 4.08
C ALA A 186 -15.48 -6.81 4.16
N ALA A 187 -14.59 -6.78 3.16
CA ALA A 187 -13.36 -7.56 3.18
C ALA A 187 -12.48 -7.21 4.38
N PHE A 188 -12.37 -5.92 4.73
CA PHE A 188 -11.61 -5.48 5.90
C PHE A 188 -12.16 -6.05 7.21
N VAL A 189 -13.49 -6.08 7.38
CA VAL A 189 -14.13 -6.72 8.54
C VAL A 189 -13.84 -8.22 8.57
N ASP A 190 -13.99 -8.91 7.43
CA ASP A 190 -13.74 -10.36 7.35
C ASP A 190 -12.30 -10.70 7.75
N VAL A 191 -11.31 -10.05 7.14
CA VAL A 191 -9.89 -10.36 7.42
C VAL A 191 -9.48 -9.96 8.83
N SER A 192 -10.04 -8.89 9.38
CA SER A 192 -9.83 -8.50 10.79
C SER A 192 -10.36 -9.54 11.78
N LEU A 193 -11.38 -10.31 11.37
CA LEU A 193 -11.94 -11.42 12.14
C LEU A 193 -11.27 -12.77 11.82
N GLY A 194 -10.20 -12.78 11.02
CA GLY A 194 -9.53 -14.00 10.57
C GLY A 194 -10.38 -14.86 9.62
N ARG A 195 -11.36 -14.24 8.94
CA ARG A 195 -12.24 -14.90 7.97
C ARG A 195 -11.75 -14.64 6.56
N ALA A 196 -12.06 -15.58 5.67
CA ALA A 196 -11.84 -15.37 4.25
C ALA A 196 -12.73 -14.22 3.75
N PRO A 197 -12.19 -13.25 3.00
CA PRO A 197 -12.94 -12.08 2.56
C PRO A 197 -14.04 -12.46 1.56
N THR A 198 -15.24 -11.92 1.77
CA THR A 198 -16.38 -12.05 0.86
C THR A 198 -16.29 -11.06 -0.29
N CYS A 199 -15.60 -11.45 -1.36
CA CYS A 199 -15.63 -10.70 -2.61
C CYS A 199 -16.95 -10.98 -3.36
N GLY A 200 -17.76 -9.94 -3.57
CA GLY A 200 -19.13 -10.05 -4.07
C GLY A 200 -19.26 -10.68 -5.45
N ALA A 201 -20.36 -11.43 -5.65
CA ALA A 201 -20.77 -11.92 -6.96
C ALA A 201 -21.54 -10.82 -7.73
N ARG A 202 -20.89 -10.28 -8.78
CA ARG A 202 -21.40 -9.66 -10.04
C ARG A 202 -22.77 -8.96 -10.05
N THR A 203 -22.78 -7.69 -10.50
CA THR A 203 -23.88 -7.07 -11.26
C THR A 203 -23.71 -7.38 -12.77
N PRO A 204 -24.75 -7.74 -13.54
CA PRO A 204 -24.63 -7.96 -14.99
C PRO A 204 -24.58 -6.62 -15.74
N GLY A 205 -23.54 -6.37 -16.56
CA GLY A 205 -23.57 -5.24 -17.52
C GLY A 205 -22.24 -4.71 -18.03
N CYS A 206 -21.17 -4.68 -17.22
CA CYS A 206 -19.86 -4.15 -17.65
C CYS A 206 -18.93 -5.27 -18.13
N ALA A 207 -18.28 -5.06 -19.28
CA ALA A 207 -17.20 -5.90 -19.77
C ALA A 207 -16.05 -5.93 -18.74
N ALA A 208 -15.52 -7.11 -18.47
CA ALA A 208 -14.63 -7.36 -17.35
C ALA A 208 -13.16 -7.07 -17.69
N PRO A 209 -12.39 -6.41 -16.79
CA PRO A 209 -10.94 -6.50 -16.82
C PRO A 209 -10.45 -7.90 -16.40
N PRO A 210 -9.23 -8.32 -16.78
CA PRO A 210 -8.68 -9.67 -16.53
C PRO A 210 -8.65 -10.12 -15.05
N SER A 211 -8.69 -9.17 -14.11
CA SER A 211 -8.76 -9.41 -12.66
C SER A 211 -10.05 -10.10 -12.20
N ALA A 212 -11.13 -10.03 -13.00
CA ALA A 212 -12.43 -10.64 -12.67
C ALA A 212 -12.48 -12.19 -12.80
N SER A 213 -11.40 -12.83 -13.24
CA SER A 213 -11.31 -14.30 -13.32
C SER A 213 -11.21 -14.99 -11.94
N TRP A 214 -10.95 -14.23 -10.88
CA TRP A 214 -10.76 -14.69 -9.50
C TRP A 214 -12.03 -15.37 -8.92
N CYS A 215 -13.22 -14.80 -9.16
CA CYS A 215 -14.46 -15.28 -8.54
C CYS A 215 -14.92 -16.66 -9.07
N ARG A 216 -14.51 -17.06 -10.28
CA ARG A 216 -14.92 -18.35 -10.88
C ARG A 216 -13.94 -19.49 -10.62
N ARG A 217 -12.63 -19.22 -10.44
CA ARG A 217 -11.64 -20.31 -10.50
C ARG A 217 -11.33 -21.03 -9.19
N ARG A 218 -11.63 -20.51 -8.00
CA ARG A 218 -11.08 -21.12 -6.77
C ARG A 218 -11.96 -21.01 -5.51
N ARG A 219 -13.16 -21.58 -5.53
CA ARG A 219 -13.73 -22.17 -4.28
C ARG A 219 -12.92 -23.38 -3.79
N ALA A 220 -12.10 -23.98 -4.66
CA ALA A 220 -11.36 -25.22 -4.39
C ALA A 220 -9.90 -25.05 -3.91
N ARG A 221 -9.34 -23.83 -3.83
CA ARG A 221 -7.90 -23.62 -3.55
C ARG A 221 -7.56 -22.85 -2.27
N TRP A 222 -8.49 -22.79 -1.33
CA TRP A 222 -8.22 -22.34 0.05
C TRP A 222 -7.73 -23.47 0.96
N ARG A 223 -7.72 -24.71 0.45
CA ARG A 223 -7.08 -25.88 1.07
C ARG A 223 -5.85 -26.23 0.23
N ARG A 224 -4.72 -26.52 0.86
CA ARG A 224 -3.38 -26.78 0.27
C ARG A 224 -2.64 -25.55 -0.26
N TRP A 225 -1.94 -24.90 0.65
CA TRP A 225 -0.49 -24.78 0.59
C TRP A 225 0.08 -25.10 1.98
N THR A 226 0.41 -26.36 2.21
CA THR A 226 1.33 -26.74 3.29
C THR A 226 2.73 -26.37 2.83
N VAL A 227 3.42 -25.56 3.62
CA VAL A 227 4.86 -25.30 3.49
C VAL A 227 5.59 -26.66 3.51
N SER A 228 6.17 -27.05 2.37
CA SER A 228 7.12 -28.15 2.30
C SER A 228 8.45 -27.66 2.86
N GLY A 229 8.84 -28.10 4.06
CA GLY A 229 10.19 -27.83 4.55
C GLY A 229 10.42 -27.94 6.06
N CYS A 230 10.10 -29.07 6.68
CA CYS A 230 10.84 -29.57 7.86
C CYS A 230 10.46 -31.04 8.11
N GLY A 231 11.14 -31.95 7.44
CA GLY A 231 11.14 -33.36 7.83
C GLY A 231 12.25 -33.60 8.85
N PRO A 232 12.00 -34.26 9.99
CA PRO A 232 13.09 -34.72 10.85
C PRO A 232 13.82 -35.88 10.18
N ARG A 233 15.15 -35.82 10.19
CA ARG A 233 16.03 -36.97 9.93
C ARG A 233 15.76 -38.05 10.98
N ARG A 234 15.62 -39.32 10.56
CA ARG A 234 16.21 -40.49 11.24
C ARG A 234 16.17 -41.75 10.37
N THR A 235 17.39 -42.16 10.00
CA THR A 235 17.97 -43.51 9.91
C THR A 235 17.18 -44.69 9.35
N TYR A 236 17.82 -45.29 8.35
CA TYR A 236 17.60 -46.58 7.70
C TYR A 236 17.60 -47.77 8.69
N SER A 237 16.69 -48.72 8.50
CA SER A 237 16.96 -50.13 8.79
C SER A 237 16.27 -51.03 7.76
N ARG A 238 16.97 -52.11 7.42
CA ARG A 238 16.73 -53.01 6.28
C ARG A 238 16.10 -54.30 6.83
N ARG A 239 15.17 -54.88 6.04
CA ARG A 239 14.88 -56.33 5.84
C ARG A 239 13.43 -56.74 6.16
N GLY A 240 12.89 -57.55 5.24
CA GLY A 240 11.93 -58.61 5.53
C GLY A 240 10.62 -58.52 4.76
N SER A 241 10.57 -59.04 3.52
CA SER A 241 9.31 -59.54 2.94
C SER A 241 9.36 -61.07 2.93
N PRO A 242 8.27 -61.79 3.26
CA PRO A 242 8.28 -63.23 3.42
C PRO A 242 8.13 -63.98 2.10
N SER A 243 8.59 -65.23 2.16
CA SER A 243 8.56 -66.30 1.18
C SER A 243 7.17 -66.64 0.62
N ARG A 244 7.16 -67.00 -0.68
CA ARG A 244 6.10 -67.74 -1.35
C ARG A 244 6.16 -69.24 -1.00
N GLY A 245 4.99 -69.87 -0.92
CA GLY A 245 4.72 -71.32 -0.90
C GLY A 245 3.27 -71.46 -0.41
N GLY A 246 2.31 -72.09 -1.09
CA GLY A 246 2.35 -73.28 -1.96
C GLY A 246 1.53 -74.36 -1.24
N GLY A 247 0.36 -74.72 -1.78
CA GLY A 247 -0.57 -75.71 -1.19
C GLY A 247 -2.00 -75.22 -1.16
#